data_AF-A0A7G9P5N6-F1
#
_entry.id   AF-A0A7G9P5N6-F1
#
_cell.length_a   1.000
_cell.length_b   1.000
_cell.length_c   1.000
_cell.angle_alpha   90.00
_cell.angle_beta   90.00
_cell.angle_gamma   90.00
#
_symmetry.space_group_name_H-M   'P 1'
#
loop_
_entity.id
_entity.type
_entity.pdbx_description
1 polymer ?
#
loop_
_entity_poly.entity_id
_entity_poly.type
_entity_poly.pdbx_seq_one_letter_code
_entity_poly.pdbx_strand_id
1 'polypeptide(L)' 'MLKAANVQLSSPMKGVGSALVSAVVSGDVAAVKAAIDAGADAATRHGDVISAHVIARPHDDTETVLPSIPATKPSSK' A
#
# COMPACT_ATOMS: atom_id res chain seq x y z
N MET A 1 5.96 -4.62 -6.36
CA MET A 1 5.45 -3.28 -6.00
C MET A 1 6.51 -2.19 -6.18
N LEU A 2 7.33 -1.84 -5.18
CA LEU A 2 8.23 -0.65 -5.23
C LEU A 2 9.31 -0.65 -6.32
N LYS A 3 9.74 -1.83 -6.78
CA LYS A 3 10.74 -1.97 -7.87
C LYS A 3 10.11 -1.96 -9.27
N ALA A 4 8.78 -2.08 -9.36
CA ALA A 4 8.08 -2.19 -10.63
C ALA A 4 7.56 -0.85 -11.15
N ALA A 5 7.19 0.07 -10.25
CA ALA A 5 6.69 1.39 -10.61
C ALA A 5 7.09 2.41 -9.54
N ASN A 6 7.04 3.70 -9.91
CA ASN A 6 7.28 4.80 -8.98
C ASN A 6 6.06 5.00 -8.07
N VAL A 7 6.05 4.30 -6.93
CA VAL A 7 4.99 4.37 -5.92
C VAL A 7 5.59 4.53 -4.53
N GLN A 8 4.87 5.21 -3.65
CA GLN A 8 5.25 5.38 -2.24
C GLN A 8 4.57 4.31 -1.38
N LEU A 9 5.33 3.75 -0.42
CA LEU A 9 4.78 2.85 0.59
C LEU A 9 4.21 3.69 1.73
N SER A 10 2.92 3.56 2.04
CA SER A 10 2.29 4.38 3.07
C SER A 10 2.62 3.90 4.49
N SER A 11 2.90 2.60 4.71
CA SER A 11 3.36 2.04 5.99
C SER A 11 3.87 0.60 5.83
N PRO A 12 4.84 0.13 6.64
CA PRO A 12 5.20 -1.28 6.68
C PRO A 12 4.01 -2.13 7.16
N MET A 13 3.61 -3.07 6.30
CA MET A 13 2.74 -4.24 6.55
C MET A 13 1.93 -4.20 7.86
N LYS A 14 0.68 -3.72 7.79
CA LYS A 14 -0.24 -3.73 8.94
C LYS A 14 -0.82 -5.13 9.09
N GLY A 15 -0.46 -5.81 10.18
CA GLY A 15 -1.13 -7.03 10.61
C GLY A 15 -2.51 -6.69 11.18
N VAL A 16 -3.56 -7.21 10.57
CA VAL A 16 -4.95 -7.00 11.03
C VAL A 16 -5.35 -8.07 12.07
N GLY A 17 -4.47 -9.06 12.29
CA GLY A 17 -4.76 -10.26 13.08
C GLY A 17 -4.96 -11.47 12.15
N SER A 18 -5.07 -12.68 12.71
CA SER A 18 -5.30 -13.92 11.96
C SER A 18 -4.29 -14.21 10.85
N ALA A 19 -3.01 -13.84 11.06
CA ALA A 19 -1.93 -13.95 10.08
C ALA A 19 -2.17 -13.20 8.74
N LEU A 20 -3.15 -12.30 8.70
CA LEU A 20 -3.40 -11.44 7.55
C LEU A 20 -2.57 -10.16 7.64
N VAL A 21 -1.81 -9.91 6.58
CA VAL A 21 -0.96 -8.74 6.45
C VAL A 21 -1.40 -7.96 5.22
N SER A 22 -1.58 -6.65 5.37
CA SER A 22 -1.92 -5.77 4.25
C SER A 22 -0.88 -4.67 4.10
N ALA A 23 -0.45 -4.43 2.86
CA ALA A 23 0.43 -3.32 2.49
C ALA A 23 -0.36 -2.35 1.62
N VAL A 24 -0.17 -1.05 1.85
CA VAL A 24 -0.83 0.02 1.12
C VAL A 24 0.24 0.85 0.41
N VAL A 25 -0.01 1.17 -0.85
CA VAL A 25 0.87 1.98 -1.70
C VAL A 25 0.07 3.11 -2.33
N SER A 26 0.69 4.27 -2.45
CA SER A 26 0.09 5.49 -3.01
C SER A 26 0.91 5.99 -4.19
N GLY A 27 0.24 6.56 -5.19
CA GLY A 27 0.86 7.10 -6.40
C GLY A 27 -0.16 7.30 -7.53
N ASP A 28 0.32 7.55 -8.74
CA ASP A 28 -0.54 7.66 -9.92
C ASP A 28 -1.26 6.34 -10.24
N VAL A 29 -2.50 6.41 -10.71
CA VAL A 29 -3.35 5.23 -10.98
C VAL A 29 -2.65 4.21 -11.88
N ALA A 30 -1.95 4.67 -12.91
CA ALA A 30 -1.20 3.81 -13.82
C ALA A 30 -0.01 3.11 -13.12
N ALA A 31 0.72 3.84 -12.26
CA ALA A 31 1.84 3.30 -11.50
C ALA A 31 1.36 2.30 -10.42
N VAL A 32 0.28 2.61 -9.71
CA VAL A 32 -0.31 1.73 -8.68
C VAL A 32 -0.79 0.43 -9.29
N LYS A 33 -1.44 0.47 -10.46
CA LYS A 33 -1.88 -0.75 -11.16
C LYS A 33 -0.71 -1.66 -11.52
N ALA A 34 0.33 -1.11 -12.16
CA ALA A 34 1.53 -1.88 -12.50
C ALA A 34 2.24 -2.44 -11.26
N ALA A 35 2.29 -1.65 -10.18
CA ALA A 35 2.90 -2.08 -8.92
C ALA A 35 2.15 -3.25 -8.26
N ILE A 36 0.81 -3.23 -8.30
CA ILE A 36 -0.04 -4.29 -7.74
C ILE A 36 0.03 -5.55 -8.59
N ASP A 37 -0.04 -5.46 -9.92
CA ASP A 37 0.04 -6.64 -10.79
C ASP A 37 1.37 -7.39 -10.59
N ALA A 38 2.49 -6.66 -10.58
CA ALA A 38 3.81 -7.22 -10.29
C ALA A 38 3.97 -7.69 -8.83
N GLY A 39 3.22 -7.08 -7.90
CA GLY A 39 3.20 -7.47 -6.49
C GLY A 39 2.44 -8.77 -6.24
N ALA A 40 1.28 -8.93 -6.89
CA ALA A 40 0.42 -10.09 -6.78
C ALA A 40 1.12 -11.33 -7.35
N ASP A 41 1.69 -11.24 -8.56
CA ASP A 41 2.43 -12.36 -9.16
C ASP A 41 3.62 -12.81 -8.30
N ALA A 42 4.37 -11.85 -7.74
CA ALA A 42 5.47 -12.19 -6.82
C ALA A 42 4.97 -12.80 -5.50
N ALA A 43 3.86 -12.31 -4.95
CA ALA A 43 3.28 -12.80 -3.71
C ALA A 43 2.70 -14.21 -3.86
N THR A 44 2.03 -14.52 -4.98
CA THR A 44 1.50 -15.86 -5.28
C THR A 44 2.59 -16.93 -5.34
N ARG A 45 3.83 -16.57 -5.70
CA ARG A 45 4.96 -17.51 -5.71
C ARG A 45 5.44 -17.92 -4.32
N HIS A 46 5.13 -17.13 -3.29
CA HIS A 46 5.67 -17.29 -1.93
C HIS A 46 4.58 -17.50 -0.87
N GLY A 47 3.30 -17.31 -1.20
CA GLY A 47 2.18 -17.52 -0.29
C GLY A 47 0.82 -17.24 -0.95
N ASP A 48 -0.22 -17.16 -0.13
CA ASP A 48 -1.59 -16.94 -0.60
C ASP A 48 -1.94 -15.45 -0.66
N VAL A 49 -2.37 -15.01 -1.85
CA VAL A 49 -2.87 -13.65 -2.07
C VAL A 49 -4.39 -13.65 -1.89
N ILE A 50 -4.86 -13.00 -0.83
CA ILE A 50 -6.29 -12.93 -0.53
C ILE A 50 -7.00 -11.87 -1.37
N SER A 51 -6.39 -10.70 -1.54
CA SER A 51 -6.97 -9.59 -2.28
C SER A 51 -5.92 -8.64 -2.83
N ALA A 52 -6.14 -8.16 -4.06
CA ALA A 52 -5.37 -7.15 -4.74
C ALA A 52 -6.36 -6.16 -5.38
N HIS A 53 -6.32 -4.89 -4.96
CA HIS A 53 -7.32 -3.92 -5.40
C HIS A 53 -6.70 -2.53 -5.60
N VAL A 54 -7.19 -1.81 -6.61
CA VAL A 54 -6.75 -0.45 -6.95
C VAL A 54 -7.93 0.50 -6.78
N ILE A 55 -7.73 1.55 -5.99
CA ILE A 55 -8.71 2.62 -5.79
C ILE A 55 -8.17 3.87 -6.48
N ALA A 56 -8.73 4.20 -7.65
CA ALA A 56 -8.23 5.29 -8.49
C ALA A 56 -8.52 6.70 -7.94
N ARG A 57 -9.59 6.83 -7.16
CA ARG A 57 -10.02 8.09 -6.51
C ARG A 57 -10.47 7.79 -5.09
N PRO A 58 -9.53 7.70 -4.13
CA PRO A 58 -9.87 7.62 -2.72
C PRO A 58 -10.56 8.92 -2.29
N HIS A 59 -11.43 8.82 -1.28
CA HIS A 59 -12.02 10.00 -0.65
C HIS A 59 -10.96 10.68 0.25
N ASP A 60 -11.04 11.99 0.47
CA ASP A 60 -10.04 12.71 1.30
C ASP A 60 -9.93 12.13 2.73
N ASP A 61 -11.03 11.67 3.33
CA ASP A 61 -11.03 11.08 4.67
C ASP A 61 -10.33 9.71 4.75
N THR A 62 -10.07 9.05 3.61
CA THR A 62 -9.41 7.73 3.60
C THR A 62 -7.98 7.82 4.13
N GLU A 63 -7.28 8.94 3.92
CA GLU A 63 -5.91 9.13 4.42
C GLU A 63 -5.82 9.13 5.96
N THR A 64 -6.90 9.53 6.64
CA THR A 64 -6.98 9.55 8.11
C THR A 64 -7.05 8.14 8.70
N VAL A 65 -7.64 7.20 7.96
CA VAL A 65 -7.88 5.81 8.41
C VAL A 65 -6.79 4.86 7.93
N LEU A 66 -6.16 5.18 6.79
CA LEU A 66 -5.07 4.39 6.25
C LEU A 66 -3.86 4.40 7.19
N PRO A 67 -3.16 3.26 7.33
CA PRO A 67 -1.91 3.23 8.06
C PRO A 67 -0.89 4.10 7.34
N SER A 68 -0.62 5.25 7.92
CA SER A 68 0.51 6.11 7.58
C SER A 68 1.69 5.75 8.49
N ILE A 69 2.91 5.77 7.97
CA ILE A 69 4.12 5.89 8.80
C ILE A 69 3.85 7.07 9.74
N PRO A 70 4.00 6.95 11.08
CA PRO A 70 3.80 8.09 11.95
C PRO A 70 4.65 9.23 11.39
N ALA A 71 3.98 10.26 10.87
CA ALA A 71 4.65 11.49 10.52
C ALA A 71 5.30 11.98 11.81
N THR A 72 6.62 11.88 11.90
CA THR A 72 7.38 12.80 12.74
C THR A 72 6.93 14.18 12.29
N LYS A 73 6.01 14.78 13.06
CA LYS A 73 5.62 16.18 12.91
C LYS A 73 6.93 16.97 12.86
N PRO A 74 7.20 17.79 11.83
CA PRO A 74 8.28 18.73 11.93
C PRO A 74 7.91 19.67 13.07
N SER A 75 8.69 19.61 14.14
CA SER A 75 8.65 20.57 15.23
C SER A 75 8.90 21.96 14.65
N SER A 76 7.82 22.69 14.39
CA SER A 76 7.86 24.13 14.21
C SER A 76 8.08 24.76 15.58
N LYS A 77 9.10 25.63 15.61
CA LYS A 77 9.54 26.58 16.64
C LYS A 77 8.48 27.06 17.63
#